data_AF-A0A1C0TN86-F1
#
_entry.id   AF-A0A1C0TN86-F1
#
_cell.length_a   1.000
_cell.length_b   1.000
_cell.length_c   1.000
_cell.angle_alpha   90.00
_cell.angle_beta   90.00
_cell.angle_gamma   90.00
#
_symmetry.space_group_name_H-M   'P 1'
#
loop_
_entity.id
_entity.type
_entity.pdbx_description
1 polymer ?
#
loop_
_entity_poly.entity_id
_entity_poly.type
_entity_poly.pdbx_seq_one_letter_code
_entity_poly.pdbx_strand_id
1 'polypeptide(L)'
;MKKLLFLSALMVSTGNAQAFSQETHKRIVIDAVNYMAQNPNTTEFNKLQSFAQSKGMTVTQLGELMGQAAFDVDDFEDTFFCGAITGDCVQAPVWGVAKSIVKYTSYWHFQNHTQGADQHGNDFGGYNYDKLTVWGTIDNMAATWLKGDYLDDGPGGETGWFSADDSEYNTYGITEKNYRIDSHSHYNMYDDFEEMPFQPIDNLGQYWYQSYLQTGNPQVLGFVFHTTDLLQPHHTWTTSDLNHADWESWVKDYYDRENLNDMRLVAQAMQNFSPVNARESDIRPLLTQGGAFSYAQGGIVLNSKDHHDRLNTAKLVIPNAIAMVVHLLNHAMVAR
;
A
#
# COMPACT_ATOMS: atom_id res chain seq x y z
N MET A 1 22.72 -29.28 44.54
CA MET A 1 21.32 -28.80 44.47
C MET A 1 21.07 -28.25 43.07
N LYS A 2 20.30 -28.96 42.24
CA LYS A 2 19.94 -28.54 40.88
C LYS A 2 18.74 -27.59 40.98
N LYS A 3 18.89 -26.32 40.57
CA LYS A 3 17.75 -25.40 40.39
C LYS A 3 17.31 -25.50 38.93
N LEU A 4 16.16 -26.12 38.70
CA LEU A 4 15.42 -25.99 37.44
C LEU A 4 14.79 -24.59 37.41
N LEU A 5 15.14 -23.79 36.40
CA LEU A 5 14.38 -22.60 36.02
C LEU A 5 13.38 -23.02 34.95
N PHE A 6 12.10 -22.98 35.30
CA PHE A 6 10.99 -23.01 34.36
C PHE A 6 10.98 -21.68 33.61
N LEU A 7 11.28 -21.69 32.30
CA LEU A 7 10.94 -20.58 31.42
C LEU A 7 9.51 -20.82 30.91
N SER A 8 8.59 -19.98 31.37
CA SER A 8 7.26 -19.86 30.77
C SER A 8 7.41 -19.18 29.40
N ALA A 9 7.21 -19.93 28.32
CA ALA A 9 7.09 -19.36 26.98
C ALA A 9 5.76 -18.61 26.89
N LEU A 10 5.81 -17.28 26.99
CA LEU A 10 4.70 -16.42 26.63
C LEU A 10 4.70 -16.31 25.10
N MET A 11 3.84 -17.07 24.42
CA MET A 11 3.57 -16.85 23.00
C MET A 11 2.73 -15.58 22.88
N VAL A 12 3.40 -14.43 22.77
CA VAL A 12 2.77 -13.19 22.31
C VAL A 12 2.63 -13.32 20.80
N SER A 13 1.41 -13.51 20.33
CA SER A 13 1.06 -13.38 18.92
C SER A 13 1.23 -11.91 18.52
N THR A 14 2.35 -11.56 17.89
CA THR A 14 2.57 -10.24 17.30
C THR A 14 1.76 -10.14 16.01
N GLY A 15 0.67 -9.37 16.02
CA GLY A 15 -0.04 -8.99 14.80
C GLY A 15 0.80 -7.95 14.07
N ASN A 16 1.13 -8.20 12.80
CA ASN A 16 1.87 -7.26 11.96
C ASN A 16 0.93 -6.14 11.48
N ALA A 17 1.36 -4.88 11.63
CA ALA A 17 0.72 -3.72 11.01
C ALA A 17 1.34 -3.53 9.63
N GLN A 18 0.58 -3.81 8.58
CA GLN A 18 1.05 -3.88 7.20
C GLN A 18 -0.15 -3.56 6.33
N ALA A 19 -0.54 -2.29 6.22
CA ALA A 19 -1.54 -1.88 5.25
C ALA A 19 -2.79 -2.80 5.25
N PHE A 20 -3.62 -2.96 4.22
CA PHE A 20 -4.48 -4.16 4.32
C PHE A 20 -3.58 -5.39 4.49
N SER A 21 -3.54 -6.03 5.68
CA SER A 21 -2.52 -7.06 6.01
C SER A 21 -2.16 -7.89 4.79
N GLN A 22 -0.90 -8.07 4.42
CA GLN A 22 -0.48 -8.76 3.18
C GLN A 22 -1.45 -9.84 2.62
N GLU A 23 -1.94 -10.74 3.48
CA GLU A 23 -2.97 -11.75 3.16
C GLU A 23 -4.28 -11.17 2.58
N THR A 24 -4.81 -10.10 3.16
CA THR A 24 -5.97 -9.35 2.69
C THR A 24 -5.78 -8.82 1.27
N HIS A 25 -4.63 -8.24 0.91
CA HIS A 25 -4.34 -7.84 -0.48
C HIS A 25 -4.45 -9.03 -1.44
N LYS A 26 -3.80 -10.15 -1.11
CA LYS A 26 -3.86 -11.36 -1.92
C LYS A 26 -5.29 -11.84 -2.11
N ARG A 27 -6.06 -11.90 -1.04
CA ARG A 27 -7.45 -12.34 -1.05
C ARG A 27 -8.34 -11.43 -1.91
N ILE A 28 -8.17 -10.11 -1.83
CA ILE A 28 -8.92 -9.15 -2.65
C ILE A 28 -8.71 -9.44 -4.15
N VAL A 29 -7.47 -9.74 -4.57
CA VAL A 29 -7.17 -10.09 -5.97
C VAL A 29 -7.82 -11.40 -6.39
N ILE A 30 -7.73 -12.44 -5.55
CA ILE A 30 -8.37 -13.74 -5.82
C ILE A 30 -9.89 -13.57 -5.94
N ASP A 31 -10.49 -12.80 -5.03
CA ASP A 31 -11.93 -12.51 -5.03
C ASP A 31 -12.35 -11.70 -6.26
N ALA A 32 -11.52 -10.77 -6.75
CA ALA A 32 -11.77 -10.04 -7.99
C ALA A 32 -11.78 -10.98 -9.21
N VAL A 33 -10.82 -11.90 -9.30
CA VAL A 33 -10.78 -12.92 -10.36
C VAL A 33 -12.01 -13.85 -10.29
N ASN A 34 -12.40 -14.25 -9.08
CA ASN A 34 -13.61 -15.04 -8.85
C ASN A 34 -14.89 -14.28 -9.23
N TYR A 35 -14.96 -12.99 -8.93
CA TYR A 35 -16.07 -12.13 -9.33
C TYR A 35 -16.18 -12.05 -10.85
N MET A 36 -15.07 -11.84 -11.56
CA MET A 36 -15.04 -11.85 -13.04
C MET A 36 -15.50 -13.20 -13.60
N ALA A 37 -15.07 -14.31 -12.99
CA ALA A 37 -15.48 -15.66 -13.41
C ALA A 37 -17.00 -15.90 -13.28
N GLN A 38 -17.63 -15.33 -12.25
CA GLN A 38 -19.08 -15.39 -12.04
C GLN A 38 -19.86 -14.40 -12.92
N ASN A 39 -19.17 -13.38 -13.44
CA ASN A 39 -19.78 -12.29 -14.22
C ASN A 39 -19.09 -12.09 -15.59
N PRO A 40 -18.96 -13.15 -16.43
CA PRO A 40 -18.18 -13.06 -17.66
C PRO A 40 -18.80 -12.19 -18.75
N ASN A 41 -20.09 -11.83 -18.63
CA ASN A 41 -20.80 -11.00 -19.60
C ASN A 41 -20.70 -9.50 -19.32
N THR A 42 -20.26 -9.12 -18.11
CA THR A 42 -20.11 -7.72 -17.68
C THR A 42 -18.67 -7.37 -17.32
N THR A 43 -17.76 -8.33 -17.47
CA THR A 43 -16.32 -8.19 -17.23
C THR A 43 -15.55 -8.78 -18.40
N GLU A 44 -14.25 -8.50 -18.46
CA GLU A 44 -13.34 -9.01 -19.49
C GLU A 44 -12.79 -10.41 -19.15
N PHE A 45 -13.57 -11.23 -18.44
CA PHE A 45 -13.13 -12.56 -17.98
C PHE A 45 -12.62 -13.46 -19.10
N ASN A 46 -13.26 -13.44 -20.27
CA ASN A 46 -12.82 -14.26 -21.41
C ASN A 46 -11.43 -13.84 -21.92
N LYS A 47 -11.11 -12.54 -21.86
CA LYS A 47 -9.77 -12.03 -22.20
C LYS A 47 -8.76 -12.37 -21.11
N LEU A 48 -9.15 -12.26 -19.83
CA LEU A 48 -8.33 -12.71 -18.71
C LEU A 48 -7.98 -14.20 -18.81
N GLN A 49 -8.95 -15.02 -19.20
CA GLN A 49 -8.74 -16.45 -19.44
C GLN A 49 -7.78 -16.71 -20.60
N SER A 50 -7.94 -15.99 -21.70
CA SER A 50 -7.03 -16.09 -22.85
C SER A 50 -5.61 -15.64 -22.47
N PHE A 51 -5.49 -14.59 -21.67
CA PHE A 51 -4.21 -14.10 -21.15
C PHE A 51 -3.54 -15.15 -20.24
N ALA A 52 -4.28 -15.75 -19.30
CA ALA A 52 -3.76 -16.84 -18.46
C ALA A 52 -3.25 -18.02 -19.31
N GLN A 53 -4.02 -18.46 -20.30
CA GLN A 53 -3.64 -19.54 -21.21
C GLN A 53 -2.38 -19.20 -22.01
N SER A 54 -2.22 -17.95 -22.45
CA SER A 54 -1.02 -17.49 -23.15
C SER A 54 0.25 -17.57 -22.29
N LYS A 55 0.10 -17.61 -20.96
CA LYS A 55 1.17 -17.77 -19.99
C LYS A 55 1.30 -19.21 -19.47
N GLY A 56 0.56 -20.16 -20.05
CA GLY A 56 0.56 -21.56 -19.61
C GLY A 56 -0.10 -21.79 -18.24
N MET A 57 -1.00 -20.88 -17.82
CA MET A 57 -1.67 -20.93 -16.53
C MET A 57 -3.19 -21.09 -16.69
N THR A 58 -3.85 -21.64 -15.68
CA THR A 58 -5.29 -21.44 -15.48
C THR A 58 -5.57 -20.04 -14.94
N VAL A 59 -6.81 -19.56 -15.04
CA VAL A 59 -7.18 -18.26 -14.45
C VAL A 59 -7.00 -18.25 -12.94
N THR A 60 -7.29 -19.36 -12.25
CA THR A 60 -7.04 -19.48 -10.81
C THR A 60 -5.55 -19.34 -10.48
N GLN A 61 -4.67 -20.01 -11.24
CA GLN A 61 -3.21 -19.87 -11.05
C GLN A 61 -2.72 -18.45 -11.33
N LEU A 62 -3.29 -17.80 -12.35
CA LEU A 62 -3.00 -16.39 -12.62
C LEU A 62 -3.44 -15.49 -11.46
N GLY A 63 -4.64 -15.72 -10.91
CA GLY A 63 -5.15 -14.99 -9.74
C GLY A 63 -4.25 -15.17 -8.51
N GLU A 64 -3.80 -16.39 -8.22
CA GLU A 64 -2.85 -16.66 -7.14
C GLU A 64 -1.51 -15.95 -7.35
N LEU A 65 -0.97 -15.96 -8.57
CA LEU A 65 0.28 -15.27 -8.89
C LEU A 65 0.16 -13.75 -8.68
N MET A 66 -0.92 -13.14 -9.19
CA MET A 66 -1.16 -11.70 -9.04
C MET A 66 -1.44 -11.34 -7.58
N GLY A 67 -2.21 -12.16 -6.86
CA GLY A 67 -2.49 -11.95 -5.44
C GLY A 67 -1.23 -12.09 -4.58
N GLN A 68 -0.37 -13.06 -4.88
CA GLN A 68 0.93 -13.17 -4.21
C GLN A 68 1.82 -11.96 -4.50
N ALA A 69 1.86 -11.47 -5.74
CA ALA A 69 2.58 -10.24 -6.03
C ALA A 69 2.04 -9.03 -5.24
N ALA A 70 0.72 -8.89 -5.10
CA ALA A 70 0.13 -7.83 -4.27
C ALA A 70 0.50 -7.95 -2.78
N PHE A 71 0.62 -9.19 -2.27
CA PHE A 71 1.10 -9.49 -0.92
C PHE A 71 2.57 -9.09 -0.74
N ASP A 72 3.41 -9.34 -1.75
CA ASP A 72 4.87 -9.19 -1.65
C ASP A 72 5.35 -7.73 -1.65
N VAL A 73 4.51 -6.76 -2.05
CA VAL A 73 4.89 -5.33 -2.13
C VAL A 73 5.29 -4.77 -0.77
N ASP A 74 4.57 -5.13 0.30
CA ASP A 74 4.92 -4.76 1.69
C ASP A 74 6.33 -5.22 2.10
N ASP A 75 6.85 -6.25 1.43
CA ASP A 75 8.14 -6.85 1.71
C ASP A 75 9.28 -6.30 0.83
N PHE A 76 9.01 -5.33 -0.03
CA PHE A 76 10.06 -4.73 -0.85
C PHE A 76 11.15 -4.09 0.02
N GLU A 77 12.39 -4.40 -0.32
CA GLU A 77 13.60 -3.85 0.31
C GLU A 77 14.20 -2.80 -0.62
N ASP A 78 13.43 -1.74 -0.91
CA ASP A 78 13.72 -0.74 -1.93
C ASP A 78 13.77 0.70 -1.39
N THR A 79 13.55 0.87 -0.09
CA THR A 79 13.51 2.17 0.58
C THR A 79 14.38 2.15 1.81
N PHE A 80 15.41 2.99 1.80
CA PHE A 80 16.42 3.09 2.85
C PHE A 80 16.51 4.54 3.32
N PHE A 81 16.53 4.74 4.63
CA PHE A 81 16.83 6.05 5.23
C PHE A 81 18.18 5.97 5.92
N CYS A 82 18.93 7.06 5.83
CA CYS A 82 20.25 7.21 6.42
C CYS A 82 20.18 8.03 7.70
N GLY A 83 20.84 7.55 8.74
CA GLY A 83 20.84 8.19 10.04
C GLY A 83 21.52 9.57 10.00
N ALA A 84 20.85 10.60 10.49
CA ALA A 84 21.34 11.98 10.47
C ALA A 84 22.74 12.17 11.06
N ILE A 85 23.10 11.33 12.04
CA ILE A 85 24.39 11.39 12.77
C ILE A 85 25.42 10.44 12.17
N THR A 86 25.00 9.24 11.78
CA THR A 86 25.91 8.14 11.43
C THR A 86 26.14 8.01 9.94
N GLY A 87 25.24 8.49 9.10
CA GLY A 87 25.21 8.21 7.66
C GLY A 87 24.73 6.79 7.32
N ASP A 88 24.73 5.86 8.29
CA ASP A 88 24.29 4.45 8.12
C ASP A 88 22.84 4.35 7.62
N CYS A 89 22.66 3.67 6.49
CA CYS A 89 21.37 3.54 5.81
C CYS A 89 20.72 2.19 6.08
N VAL A 90 19.49 2.22 6.59
CA VAL A 90 18.74 1.03 6.98
C VAL A 90 17.36 1.02 6.32
N GLN A 91 16.80 -0.17 6.15
CA GLN A 91 15.46 -0.37 5.57
C GLN A 91 14.31 -0.30 6.59
N ALA A 92 14.63 -0.30 7.88
CA ALA A 92 13.67 -0.29 8.97
C ALA A 92 14.33 0.22 10.27
N PRO A 93 13.57 0.83 11.20
CA PRO A 93 14.13 1.32 12.44
C PRO A 93 14.56 0.17 13.36
N VAL A 94 15.71 0.32 14.04
CA VAL A 94 16.29 -0.73 14.91
C VAL A 94 15.37 -1.12 16.08
N TRP A 95 14.53 -0.22 16.58
CA TRP A 95 13.53 -0.52 17.63
C TRP A 95 12.24 -1.16 17.09
N GLY A 96 12.04 -1.18 15.77
CA GLY A 96 10.89 -1.80 15.10
C GLY A 96 10.80 -3.31 15.29
N VAL A 97 11.93 -3.96 15.62
CA VAL A 97 12.05 -5.41 15.88
C VAL A 97 11.18 -5.88 17.08
N ALA A 98 10.84 -4.98 18.01
CA ALA A 98 10.06 -5.31 19.21
C ALA A 98 8.56 -4.93 19.14
N LYS A 99 8.12 -4.15 18.13
CA LYS A 99 6.76 -3.58 18.07
C LYS A 99 6.06 -3.65 16.70
N SER A 100 6.50 -4.54 15.81
CA SER A 100 5.91 -4.74 14.46
C SER A 100 5.78 -3.46 13.62
N ILE A 101 6.81 -2.61 13.64
CA ILE A 101 6.90 -1.40 12.80
C ILE A 101 8.01 -1.68 11.77
N VAL A 102 7.61 -2.11 10.56
CA VAL A 102 7.34 -1.31 9.35
C VAL A 102 8.65 -1.01 8.61
N LYS A 103 8.80 -1.63 7.43
CA LYS A 103 9.83 -1.25 6.45
C LYS A 103 9.53 0.16 5.95
N TYR A 104 10.56 0.95 5.68
CA TYR A 104 10.38 2.34 5.20
C TYR A 104 9.64 2.42 3.86
N THR A 105 9.57 1.33 3.09
CA THR A 105 8.76 1.25 1.86
C THR A 105 7.28 1.61 2.10
N SER A 106 6.75 1.33 3.29
CA SER A 106 5.39 1.69 3.68
C SER A 106 5.03 3.18 3.55
N TYR A 107 6.01 4.09 3.60
CA TYR A 107 5.74 5.53 3.47
C TYR A 107 5.23 5.90 2.07
N TRP A 108 5.43 5.04 1.07
CA TRP A 108 4.86 5.18 -0.28
C TRP A 108 3.41 4.71 -0.38
N HIS A 109 2.81 4.15 0.68
CA HIS A 109 1.49 3.50 0.62
C HIS A 109 0.31 4.44 0.88
N PHE A 110 0.57 5.74 1.03
CA PHE A 110 -0.41 6.73 1.43
C PHE A 110 -0.91 7.57 0.25
N GLN A 111 -2.14 8.07 0.37
CA GLN A 111 -2.66 9.18 -0.45
C GLN A 111 -3.40 10.13 0.49
N ASN A 112 -2.86 11.33 0.70
CA ASN A 112 -3.29 12.25 1.75
C ASN A 112 -4.51 13.06 1.35
N HIS A 113 -5.70 12.48 1.57
CA HIS A 113 -6.98 13.15 1.34
C HIS A 113 -7.28 14.28 2.32
N THR A 114 -6.47 14.42 3.38
CA THR A 114 -6.67 15.46 4.40
C THR A 114 -6.09 16.81 4.01
N GLN A 115 -5.15 16.84 3.07
CA GLN A 115 -4.46 18.05 2.60
C GLN A 115 -4.68 18.31 1.11
N GLY A 116 -4.85 17.26 0.29
CA GLY A 116 -4.91 17.41 -1.16
C GLY A 116 -3.52 17.56 -1.75
N ALA A 117 -3.37 18.48 -2.71
CA ALA A 117 -2.17 18.62 -3.52
C ALA A 117 -0.89 18.87 -2.71
N ASP A 118 0.24 18.38 -3.22
CA ASP A 118 1.54 18.43 -2.54
C ASP A 118 2.59 19.27 -3.26
N GLN A 119 3.79 19.32 -2.67
CA GLN A 119 4.92 20.07 -3.21
C GLN A 119 5.55 19.45 -4.47
N HIS A 120 5.15 18.25 -4.87
CA HIS A 120 5.54 17.66 -6.15
C HIS A 120 4.63 18.07 -7.30
N GLY A 121 3.49 18.70 -6.99
CA GLY A 121 2.45 19.03 -7.98
C GLY A 121 1.49 17.87 -8.25
N ASN A 122 1.42 16.86 -7.38
CA ASN A 122 0.37 15.84 -7.43
C ASN A 122 -0.97 16.42 -6.98
N ASP A 123 -2.10 15.85 -7.41
CA ASP A 123 -3.44 16.21 -6.92
C ASP A 123 -3.64 15.85 -5.43
N PHE A 124 -2.93 14.82 -4.97
CA PHE A 124 -2.84 14.40 -3.57
C PHE A 124 -1.38 14.07 -3.21
N GLY A 125 -0.93 14.44 -2.02
CA GLY A 125 0.37 14.00 -1.50
C GLY A 125 0.38 12.58 -0.96
N GLY A 126 1.56 12.02 -0.70
CA GLY A 126 1.71 10.79 0.09
C GLY A 126 1.83 11.08 1.59
N TYR A 127 2.61 10.24 2.30
CA TYR A 127 2.97 10.53 3.68
C TYR A 127 3.82 11.80 3.78
N ASN A 128 3.55 12.65 4.76
CA ASN A 128 4.39 13.78 5.13
C ASN A 128 4.11 14.12 6.59
N TYR A 129 5.14 13.99 7.44
CA TYR A 129 5.01 14.17 8.88
C TYR A 129 4.49 15.58 9.22
N ASP A 130 5.11 16.65 8.71
CA ASP A 130 4.68 18.05 8.94
C ASP A 130 3.24 18.34 8.47
N LYS A 131 2.69 17.52 7.56
CA LYS A 131 1.33 17.69 7.01
C LYS A 131 0.28 16.75 7.59
N LEU A 132 0.59 15.98 8.62
CA LEU A 132 -0.40 15.11 9.27
C LEU A 132 -1.51 15.96 9.93
N THR A 133 -2.76 15.61 9.64
CA THR A 133 -3.94 16.23 10.29
C THR A 133 -4.49 15.41 11.43
N VAL A 134 -4.13 14.14 11.49
CA VAL A 134 -4.47 13.22 12.58
C VAL A 134 -3.19 12.58 13.08
N TRP A 135 -2.87 12.85 14.34
CA TRP A 135 -1.58 12.53 14.94
C TRP A 135 -1.66 11.31 15.85
N GLY A 136 -0.76 10.35 15.64
CA GLY A 136 -0.57 9.17 16.47
C GLY A 136 0.65 9.22 17.38
N THR A 137 0.68 8.33 18.38
CA THR A 137 1.89 8.04 19.16
C THR A 137 2.95 7.36 18.29
N ILE A 138 2.55 6.49 17.35
CA ILE A 138 3.47 5.84 16.40
C ILE A 138 4.12 6.88 15.49
N ASP A 139 3.34 7.82 14.92
CA ASP A 139 3.89 8.89 14.07
C ASP A 139 4.90 9.75 14.85
N ASN A 140 4.54 10.16 16.07
CA ASN A 140 5.44 10.94 16.94
C ASN A 140 6.72 10.18 17.30
N MET A 141 6.63 8.87 17.52
CA MET A 141 7.79 8.02 17.77
C MET A 141 8.66 7.89 16.52
N ALA A 142 8.06 7.78 15.34
CA ALA A 142 8.76 7.75 14.07
C ALA A 142 9.58 9.03 13.87
N ALA A 143 8.99 10.22 13.94
CA ALA A 143 9.74 11.47 13.79
C ALA A 143 10.75 11.73 14.92
N THR A 144 10.47 11.29 16.15
CA THR A 144 11.46 11.40 17.23
C THR A 144 12.69 10.55 16.93
N TRP A 145 12.49 9.37 16.34
CA TRP A 145 13.58 8.46 15.99
C TRP A 145 14.33 8.87 14.74
N LEU A 146 13.58 9.24 13.69
CA LEU A 146 14.06 9.58 12.36
C LEU A 146 14.45 11.06 12.26
N LYS A 147 14.81 11.67 13.39
CA LYS A 147 15.01 13.11 13.48
C LYS A 147 16.18 13.54 12.60
N GLY A 148 15.90 14.33 11.56
CA GLY A 148 16.87 14.72 10.53
C GLY A 148 17.42 13.56 9.70
N ASP A 149 16.84 12.36 9.78
CA ASP A 149 17.20 11.26 8.90
C ASP A 149 16.76 11.61 7.48
N TYR A 150 17.54 11.18 6.49
CA TYR A 150 17.35 11.54 5.09
C TYR A 150 17.15 10.31 4.21
N LEU A 151 16.54 10.49 3.04
CA LEU A 151 16.37 9.43 2.07
C LEU A 151 17.72 9.13 1.42
N ASP A 152 18.11 7.87 1.38
CA ASP A 152 19.36 7.45 0.75
C ASP A 152 19.39 7.85 -0.74
N ASP A 153 20.42 8.57 -1.17
CA ASP A 153 20.68 8.98 -2.56
C ASP A 153 21.94 8.34 -3.17
N GLY A 154 22.49 7.35 -2.47
CA GLY A 154 23.54 6.47 -2.95
C GLY A 154 24.95 7.05 -2.82
N PRO A 155 25.96 6.31 -3.31
CA PRO A 155 27.36 6.60 -3.00
C PRO A 155 27.81 8.00 -3.45
N GLY A 156 28.30 8.79 -2.48
CA GLY A 156 28.77 10.17 -2.70
C GLY A 156 27.65 11.21 -2.72
N GLY A 157 26.46 10.85 -2.23
CA GLY A 157 25.31 11.72 -2.02
C GLY A 157 25.36 12.49 -0.69
N GLU A 158 24.21 12.65 -0.05
CA GLU A 158 24.07 13.36 1.22
C GLU A 158 24.81 12.63 2.35
N THR A 159 25.39 13.42 3.25
CA THR A 159 26.19 12.89 4.36
C THR A 159 25.59 13.32 5.69
N GLY A 160 25.56 12.41 6.66
CA GLY A 160 25.23 12.72 8.03
C GLY A 160 26.20 13.73 8.65
N TRP A 161 25.93 14.09 9.91
CA TRP A 161 26.70 15.05 10.67
C TRP A 161 28.18 14.67 10.71
N PHE A 162 29.04 15.69 10.70
CA PHE A 162 30.49 15.52 10.63
C PHE A 162 30.99 14.88 9.32
N SER A 163 30.18 14.95 8.25
CA SER A 163 30.48 14.37 6.94
C SER A 163 30.64 12.85 6.99
N ALA A 164 29.83 12.19 7.82
CA ALA A 164 29.73 10.74 7.84
C ALA A 164 28.87 10.30 6.65
N ASP A 165 29.49 9.68 5.65
CA ASP A 165 28.82 9.10 4.49
C ASP A 165 28.85 7.58 4.59
N ASP A 166 27.67 6.97 4.50
CA ASP A 166 27.50 5.52 4.34
C ASP A 166 26.30 5.22 3.41
N SER A 167 26.04 6.12 2.44
CA SER A 167 24.96 5.96 1.46
C SER A 167 25.30 4.86 0.45
N GLU A 168 24.44 3.83 0.35
CA GLU A 168 24.76 2.58 -0.36
C GLU A 168 23.76 2.23 -1.48
N TYR A 169 22.45 2.50 -1.30
CA TYR A 169 21.40 1.80 -2.07
C TYR A 169 20.82 2.64 -3.22
N ASN A 170 20.93 3.96 -3.15
CA ASN A 170 20.32 4.97 -4.03
C ASN A 170 18.77 4.92 -4.11
N THR A 171 18.11 4.92 -2.95
CA THR A 171 16.64 4.96 -2.85
C THR A 171 16.02 6.11 -3.66
N TYR A 172 16.53 7.34 -3.54
CA TYR A 172 16.02 8.49 -4.29
C TYR A 172 16.16 8.31 -5.81
N GLY A 173 17.34 7.89 -6.28
CA GLY A 173 17.61 7.74 -7.71
C GLY A 173 16.91 6.55 -8.37
N ILE A 174 16.36 5.61 -7.59
CA ILE A 174 15.67 4.41 -8.05
C ILE A 174 14.17 4.50 -7.75
N THR A 175 13.80 4.43 -6.47
CA THR A 175 12.42 4.25 -6.02
C THR A 175 11.61 5.53 -6.21
N GLU A 176 12.07 6.67 -5.67
CA GLU A 176 11.39 7.96 -5.87
C GLU A 176 11.29 8.31 -7.35
N LYS A 177 12.39 8.15 -8.11
CA LYS A 177 12.41 8.42 -9.55
C LYS A 177 11.35 7.63 -10.31
N ASN A 178 11.08 6.38 -9.93
CA ASN A 178 10.05 5.55 -10.56
C ASN A 178 8.64 6.03 -10.20
N TYR A 179 8.45 6.56 -8.98
CA TYR A 179 7.15 7.03 -8.48
C TYR A 179 6.89 8.52 -8.79
N ARG A 180 7.83 9.23 -9.40
CA ARG A 180 7.64 10.60 -9.87
C ARG A 180 6.96 10.61 -11.25
N ILE A 181 5.64 10.38 -11.29
CA ILE A 181 4.85 10.33 -12.52
C ILE A 181 4.19 11.68 -12.79
N ASP A 182 4.60 12.36 -13.86
CA ASP A 182 4.12 13.70 -14.25
C ASP A 182 4.27 14.78 -13.15
N SER A 183 5.12 14.51 -12.16
CA SER A 183 5.42 15.39 -11.02
C SER A 183 6.90 15.81 -11.02
N HIS A 184 7.27 16.69 -10.09
CA HIS A 184 8.65 17.14 -9.93
C HIS A 184 9.12 16.85 -8.50
N SER A 185 10.43 16.63 -8.34
CA SER A 185 11.04 16.58 -7.03
C SER A 185 12.51 16.97 -7.12
N HIS A 186 13.03 17.42 -5.99
CA HIS A 186 14.43 17.72 -5.78
C HIS A 186 14.87 17.00 -4.52
N TYR A 187 16.14 16.60 -4.46
CA TYR A 187 16.63 15.79 -3.34
C TYR A 187 16.48 16.50 -1.98
N ASN A 188 16.60 17.83 -1.94
CA ASN A 188 16.37 18.64 -0.74
C ASN A 188 14.90 18.65 -0.24
N MET A 189 14.00 17.91 -0.88
CA MET A 189 12.70 17.59 -0.30
C MET A 189 12.79 16.37 0.64
N TYR A 190 13.88 15.61 0.55
CA TYR A 190 14.10 14.31 1.19
C TYR A 190 15.31 14.30 2.14
N ASP A 191 15.85 15.47 2.49
CA ASP A 191 17.00 15.65 3.37
C ASP A 191 16.61 15.72 4.86
N ASP A 192 15.32 15.76 5.19
CA ASP A 192 14.80 15.72 6.56
C ASP A 192 13.43 15.02 6.63
N PHE A 193 13.37 13.85 7.31
CA PHE A 193 12.16 13.04 7.52
C PHE A 193 10.97 13.84 8.02
N GLU A 194 11.21 14.82 8.90
CA GLU A 194 10.16 15.63 9.51
C GLU A 194 9.38 16.45 8.46
N GLU A 195 9.99 16.75 7.31
CA GLU A 195 9.43 17.57 6.24
C GLU A 195 9.23 16.81 4.91
N MET A 196 9.67 15.55 4.81
CA MET A 196 9.65 14.80 3.54
C MET A 196 8.24 14.59 2.95
N PRO A 197 8.03 14.97 1.69
CA PRO A 197 6.84 14.56 0.94
C PRO A 197 7.10 13.21 0.26
N PHE A 198 6.41 12.14 0.67
CA PHE A 198 6.41 10.92 -0.13
C PHE A 198 5.49 11.09 -1.34
N GLN A 199 5.87 10.50 -2.48
CA GLN A 199 4.97 10.38 -3.63
C GLN A 199 3.76 9.54 -3.23
N PRO A 200 2.55 9.85 -3.71
CA PRO A 200 1.35 9.12 -3.34
C PRO A 200 1.31 7.72 -3.98
N ILE A 201 0.62 6.78 -3.33
CA ILE A 201 0.56 5.36 -3.76
C ILE A 201 -0.02 5.18 -5.18
N ASP A 202 -0.86 6.09 -5.65
CA ASP A 202 -1.38 6.01 -7.01
C ASP A 202 -0.31 6.26 -8.08
N ASN A 203 0.76 7.02 -7.78
CA ASN A 203 1.91 7.11 -8.67
C ASN A 203 2.71 5.80 -8.73
N LEU A 204 2.88 5.13 -7.59
CA LEU A 204 3.50 3.80 -7.50
C LEU A 204 2.68 2.76 -8.27
N GLY A 205 1.35 2.78 -8.12
CA GLY A 205 0.42 1.96 -8.90
C GLY A 205 0.54 2.21 -10.40
N GLN A 206 0.60 3.50 -10.79
CA GLN A 206 0.74 3.92 -12.18
C GLN A 206 2.06 3.47 -12.81
N TYR A 207 3.17 3.55 -12.09
CA TYR A 207 4.47 3.07 -12.53
C TYR A 207 4.45 1.57 -12.87
N TRP A 208 3.94 0.74 -11.96
CA TRP A 208 3.82 -0.70 -12.21
C TRP A 208 2.80 -1.00 -13.30
N TYR A 209 1.72 -0.21 -13.41
CA TYR A 209 0.75 -0.41 -14.48
C TYR A 209 1.35 -0.15 -15.86
N GLN A 210 2.12 0.93 -16.02
CA GLN A 210 2.87 1.20 -17.26
C GLN A 210 3.88 0.10 -17.55
N SER A 211 4.60 -0.37 -16.53
CA SER A 211 5.54 -1.49 -16.64
C SER A 211 4.83 -2.77 -17.09
N TYR A 212 3.61 -3.03 -16.60
CA TYR A 212 2.77 -4.14 -17.06
C TYR A 212 2.36 -3.97 -18.52
N LEU A 213 1.89 -2.79 -18.94
CA LEU A 213 1.48 -2.56 -20.33
C LEU A 213 2.62 -2.85 -21.30
N GLN A 214 3.86 -2.47 -20.94
CA GLN A 214 5.06 -2.71 -21.74
C GLN A 214 5.49 -4.20 -21.74
N THR A 215 5.45 -4.86 -20.60
CA THR A 215 6.05 -6.20 -20.43
C THR A 215 5.05 -7.35 -20.59
N GLY A 216 3.77 -7.10 -20.32
CA GLY A 216 2.75 -8.12 -20.17
C GLY A 216 3.06 -9.12 -19.05
N ASN A 217 3.83 -8.73 -18.03
CA ASN A 217 4.19 -9.59 -16.91
C ASN A 217 3.05 -9.59 -15.86
N PRO A 218 2.36 -10.73 -15.64
CA PRO A 218 1.29 -10.80 -14.66
C PRO A 218 1.74 -10.50 -13.22
N GLN A 219 2.99 -10.78 -12.85
CA GLN A 219 3.50 -10.45 -11.52
C GLN A 219 3.53 -8.93 -11.30
N VAL A 220 3.98 -8.17 -12.30
CA VAL A 220 4.00 -6.70 -12.26
C VAL A 220 2.58 -6.13 -12.15
N LEU A 221 1.60 -6.75 -12.84
CA LEU A 221 0.20 -6.40 -12.66
C LEU A 221 -0.29 -6.67 -11.24
N GLY A 222 0.19 -7.73 -10.59
CA GLY A 222 -0.08 -8.00 -9.18
C GLY A 222 0.39 -6.89 -8.25
N PHE A 223 1.57 -6.29 -8.49
CA PHE A 223 2.06 -5.15 -7.69
C PHE A 223 1.08 -3.96 -7.75
N VAL A 224 0.47 -3.71 -8.91
CA VAL A 224 -0.56 -2.66 -9.06
C VAL A 224 -1.73 -2.87 -8.09
N PHE A 225 -2.12 -4.12 -7.82
CA PHE A 225 -3.28 -4.40 -6.96
C PHE A 225 -3.02 -4.17 -5.47
N HIS A 226 -1.76 -3.99 -5.07
CA HIS A 226 -1.42 -3.51 -3.73
C HIS A 226 -2.01 -2.11 -3.44
N THR A 227 -2.29 -1.31 -4.49
CA THR A 227 -3.00 -0.01 -4.37
C THR A 227 -4.38 -0.09 -3.72
N THR A 228 -4.91 -1.29 -3.47
CA THR A 228 -6.07 -1.51 -2.59
C THR A 228 -5.89 -0.97 -1.18
N ASP A 229 -4.67 -0.60 -0.78
CA ASP A 229 -4.39 0.27 0.36
C ASP A 229 -5.13 1.60 0.34
N LEU A 230 -5.52 2.12 -0.82
CA LEU A 230 -6.39 3.28 -0.89
C LEU A 230 -7.78 3.02 -0.28
N LEU A 231 -8.17 1.76 -0.09
CA LEU A 231 -9.39 1.35 0.60
C LEU A 231 -9.14 0.96 2.07
N GLN A 232 -7.90 1.12 2.53
CA GLN A 232 -7.52 1.09 3.94
C GLN A 232 -7.67 2.54 4.48
N PRO A 233 -8.53 2.81 5.49
CA PRO A 233 -8.81 4.17 5.94
C PRO A 233 -7.59 4.95 6.45
N HIS A 234 -6.72 4.34 7.25
CA HIS A 234 -5.48 4.95 7.74
C HIS A 234 -4.56 5.44 6.64
N HIS A 235 -4.55 4.80 5.47
CA HIS A 235 -3.73 5.18 4.33
C HIS A 235 -4.23 6.42 3.58
N THR A 236 -5.53 6.74 3.73
CA THR A 236 -6.14 7.94 3.15
C THR A 236 -6.28 9.10 4.13
N TRP A 237 -6.34 8.77 5.42
CA TRP A 237 -6.23 9.71 6.54
C TRP A 237 -4.79 9.98 6.97
N THR A 238 -3.82 9.30 6.36
CA THR A 238 -2.37 9.44 6.54
C THR A 238 -1.94 9.33 8.00
N THR A 239 -2.22 8.19 8.65
CA THR A 239 -1.78 7.93 10.03
C THR A 239 -1.21 6.52 10.13
N SER A 240 -0.07 6.35 10.81
CA SER A 240 0.49 5.02 11.14
C SER A 240 0.01 4.48 12.49
N ASP A 241 -0.82 5.24 13.23
CA ASP A 241 -1.41 4.86 14.52
C ASP A 241 -2.94 4.84 14.46
N LEU A 242 -3.63 5.00 15.60
CA LEU A 242 -5.07 5.13 15.72
C LEU A 242 -5.75 3.83 15.32
N ASN A 243 -5.35 2.74 15.97
CA ASN A 243 -5.85 1.39 15.72
C ASN A 243 -5.48 0.83 14.33
N HIS A 244 -4.49 1.36 13.64
CA HIS A 244 -4.04 0.92 12.31
C HIS A 244 -3.85 -0.61 12.24
N ALA A 245 -2.87 -1.14 12.96
CA ALA A 245 -2.58 -2.57 13.05
C ALA A 245 -3.78 -3.41 13.51
N ASP A 246 -4.51 -2.88 14.49
CA ASP A 246 -5.65 -3.56 15.11
C ASP A 246 -6.86 -3.66 14.17
N TRP A 247 -7.03 -2.67 13.29
CA TRP A 247 -8.08 -2.66 12.26
C TRP A 247 -7.77 -3.69 11.18
N GLU A 248 -6.53 -3.71 10.69
CA GLU A 248 -6.07 -4.64 9.64
C GLU A 248 -6.14 -6.09 10.12
N SER A 249 -5.67 -6.33 11.34
CA SER A 249 -5.78 -7.63 11.99
C SER A 249 -7.25 -8.07 12.14
N TRP A 250 -8.14 -7.14 12.50
CA TRP A 250 -9.57 -7.43 12.60
C TRP A 250 -10.18 -7.76 11.24
N VAL A 251 -9.85 -7.02 10.18
CA VAL A 251 -10.32 -7.31 8.82
C VAL A 251 -9.88 -8.70 8.41
N LYS A 252 -8.60 -9.04 8.59
CA LYS A 252 -8.04 -10.36 8.29
C LYS A 252 -8.77 -11.47 9.05
N ASP A 253 -8.97 -11.30 10.35
CA ASP A 253 -9.55 -12.32 11.22
C ASP A 253 -11.06 -12.54 10.98
N TYR A 254 -11.77 -11.48 10.55
CA TYR A 254 -13.22 -11.53 10.32
C TYR A 254 -13.62 -11.64 8.84
N TYR A 255 -12.65 -11.65 7.91
CA TYR A 255 -12.91 -11.64 6.47
C TYR A 255 -13.92 -12.71 6.03
N ASP A 256 -13.67 -13.97 6.38
CA ASP A 256 -14.56 -15.09 6.03
C ASP A 256 -15.81 -15.12 6.90
N ARG A 257 -15.64 -14.91 8.21
CA ARG A 257 -16.71 -15.08 9.20
C ARG A 257 -17.83 -14.06 8.97
N GLU A 258 -17.47 -12.85 8.56
CA GLU A 258 -18.41 -11.76 8.28
C GLU A 258 -18.76 -11.63 6.79
N ASN A 259 -18.25 -12.54 5.96
CA ASN A 259 -18.49 -12.58 4.52
C ASN A 259 -18.15 -11.23 3.86
N LEU A 260 -16.96 -10.68 4.14
CA LEU A 260 -16.56 -9.34 3.67
C LEU A 260 -16.40 -9.28 2.15
N ASN A 261 -16.20 -10.43 1.49
CA ASN A 261 -16.17 -10.57 0.03
C ASN A 261 -17.54 -10.92 -0.59
N ASP A 262 -18.66 -10.51 0.03
CA ASP A 262 -19.99 -10.72 -0.52
C ASP A 262 -20.09 -10.19 -1.97
N MET A 263 -20.22 -11.10 -2.93
CA MET A 263 -20.25 -10.78 -4.36
C MET A 263 -21.43 -9.87 -4.76
N ARG A 264 -22.51 -9.83 -3.96
CA ARG A 264 -23.60 -8.85 -4.16
C ARG A 264 -23.13 -7.43 -3.81
N LEU A 265 -22.35 -7.28 -2.73
CA LEU A 265 -21.78 -5.99 -2.35
C LEU A 265 -20.69 -5.58 -3.35
N VAL A 266 -19.89 -6.53 -3.86
CA VAL A 266 -18.92 -6.25 -4.93
C VAL A 266 -19.65 -5.74 -6.18
N ALA A 267 -20.75 -6.40 -6.59
CA ALA A 267 -21.55 -5.95 -7.73
C ALA A 267 -22.13 -4.54 -7.56
N GLN A 268 -22.49 -4.15 -6.33
CA GLN A 268 -22.92 -2.78 -6.02
C GLN A 268 -21.73 -1.82 -6.07
N ALA A 269 -20.61 -2.19 -5.47
CA ALA A 269 -19.38 -1.41 -5.43
C ALA A 269 -18.79 -1.14 -6.81
N MET A 270 -19.00 -2.02 -7.80
CA MET A 270 -18.63 -1.77 -9.20
C MET A 270 -19.17 -0.43 -9.73
N GLN A 271 -20.31 0.06 -9.20
CA GLN A 271 -20.95 1.31 -9.62
C GLN A 271 -20.31 2.57 -9.01
N ASN A 272 -19.48 2.41 -7.98
CA ASN A 272 -18.79 3.53 -7.32
C ASN A 272 -17.57 4.01 -8.11
N PHE A 273 -17.19 3.29 -9.16
CA PHE A 273 -16.00 3.56 -9.96
C PHE A 273 -16.39 3.79 -11.42
N SER A 274 -15.78 4.80 -12.02
CA SER A 274 -15.81 5.01 -13.46
C SER A 274 -14.70 4.16 -14.12
N PRO A 275 -15.04 3.25 -15.07
CA PRO A 275 -14.03 2.47 -15.78
C PRO A 275 -13.03 3.37 -16.52
N VAL A 276 -11.75 2.99 -16.49
CA VAL A 276 -10.71 3.64 -17.30
C VAL A 276 -10.99 3.38 -18.78
N ASN A 277 -10.86 4.41 -19.62
CA ASN A 277 -11.07 4.27 -21.04
C ASN A 277 -10.01 3.34 -21.64
N ALA A 278 -10.41 2.36 -22.45
CA ALA A 278 -9.49 1.39 -23.06
C ALA A 278 -8.35 1.98 -23.91
N ARG A 279 -8.41 3.27 -24.27
CA ARG A 279 -7.35 3.99 -25.00
C ARG A 279 -6.45 4.84 -24.11
N GLU A 280 -6.78 4.95 -22.83
CA GLU A 280 -5.99 5.67 -21.84
C GLU A 280 -5.09 4.66 -21.10
N SER A 281 -3.99 5.14 -20.54
CA SER A 281 -3.07 4.33 -19.75
C SER A 281 -2.88 4.85 -18.33
N ASP A 282 -3.54 5.97 -18.00
CA ASP A 282 -3.50 6.55 -16.66
C ASP A 282 -4.64 5.96 -15.81
N ILE A 283 -4.26 5.20 -14.79
CA ILE A 283 -5.18 4.57 -13.85
C ILE A 283 -5.36 5.39 -12.57
N ARG A 284 -4.58 6.45 -12.34
CA ARG A 284 -4.64 7.28 -11.13
C ARG A 284 -6.04 7.86 -10.86
N PRO A 285 -6.85 8.28 -11.87
CA PRO A 285 -8.21 8.73 -11.61
C PRO A 285 -9.13 7.65 -11.01
N LEU A 286 -8.92 6.37 -11.35
CA LEU A 286 -9.65 5.25 -10.76
C LEU A 286 -9.19 5.02 -9.31
N LEU A 287 -7.87 5.04 -9.09
CA LEU A 287 -7.27 4.87 -7.76
C LEU A 287 -7.74 5.97 -6.80
N THR A 288 -7.72 7.23 -7.26
CA THR A 288 -8.21 8.39 -6.51
C THR A 288 -9.68 8.27 -6.11
N GLN A 289 -10.54 7.67 -6.94
CA GLN A 289 -11.94 7.37 -6.54
C GLN A 289 -12.00 6.40 -5.37
N GLY A 290 -11.12 5.39 -5.35
CA GLY A 290 -10.98 4.46 -4.22
C GLY A 290 -10.54 5.18 -2.95
N GLY A 291 -9.50 6.00 -3.05
CA GLY A 291 -9.01 6.82 -1.95
C GLY A 291 -10.08 7.75 -1.37
N ALA A 292 -10.79 8.47 -2.24
CA ALA A 292 -11.86 9.38 -1.86
C ALA A 292 -13.02 8.65 -1.17
N PHE A 293 -13.36 7.44 -1.63
CA PHE A 293 -14.38 6.59 -1.00
C PHE A 293 -13.95 6.19 0.41
N SER A 294 -12.73 5.67 0.57
CA SER A 294 -12.18 5.26 1.88
C SER A 294 -12.12 6.43 2.85
N TYR A 295 -11.64 7.59 2.40
CA TYR A 295 -11.59 8.79 3.20
C TYR A 295 -12.98 9.19 3.72
N ALA A 296 -13.98 9.20 2.82
CA ALA A 296 -15.35 9.60 3.15
C ALA A 296 -16.10 8.61 4.06
N GLN A 297 -15.76 7.31 4.03
CA GLN A 297 -16.52 6.26 4.73
C GLN A 297 -15.77 5.63 5.91
N GLY A 298 -14.44 5.72 5.92
CA GLY A 298 -13.58 4.90 6.77
C GLY A 298 -13.19 5.51 8.11
N GLY A 299 -13.34 6.82 8.30
CA GLY A 299 -12.76 7.55 9.43
C GLY A 299 -13.11 7.02 10.83
N ILE A 300 -14.23 6.30 10.99
CA ILE A 300 -14.66 5.76 12.29
C ILE A 300 -13.68 4.73 12.85
N VAL A 301 -13.01 3.93 12.00
CA VAL A 301 -12.12 2.84 12.46
C VAL A 301 -10.80 3.34 13.03
N LEU A 302 -10.46 4.61 12.79
CA LEU A 302 -9.32 5.27 13.44
C LEU A 302 -9.54 5.36 14.96
N ASN A 303 -10.78 5.47 15.42
CA ASN A 303 -11.08 5.68 16.84
C ASN A 303 -11.91 4.55 17.48
N SER A 304 -12.57 3.72 16.67
CA SER A 304 -13.43 2.64 17.16
C SER A 304 -12.80 1.25 17.06
N LYS A 305 -12.80 0.53 18.18
CA LYS A 305 -12.55 -0.92 18.25
C LYS A 305 -13.83 -1.75 18.32
N ASP A 306 -15.00 -1.09 18.29
CA ASP A 306 -16.28 -1.78 18.35
C ASP A 306 -16.49 -2.64 17.10
N HIS A 307 -16.97 -3.88 17.31
CA HIS A 307 -17.14 -4.83 16.22
C HIS A 307 -18.20 -4.36 15.21
N HIS A 308 -19.27 -3.70 15.64
CA HIS A 308 -20.32 -3.24 14.75
C HIS A 308 -19.84 -2.10 13.85
N ASP A 309 -19.14 -1.11 14.41
CA ASP A 309 -18.55 0.00 13.64
C ASP A 309 -17.56 -0.51 12.59
N ARG A 310 -16.68 -1.44 13.00
CA ARG A 310 -15.70 -2.09 12.14
C ARG A 310 -16.36 -2.91 11.04
N LEU A 311 -17.38 -3.70 11.37
CA LEU A 311 -18.13 -4.49 10.40
C LEU A 311 -18.85 -3.62 9.37
N ASN A 312 -19.49 -2.55 9.81
CA ASN A 312 -20.17 -1.62 8.90
C ASN A 312 -19.17 -0.98 7.92
N THR A 313 -18.01 -0.55 8.42
CA THR A 313 -16.96 0.01 7.58
C THR A 313 -16.36 -1.03 6.63
N ALA A 314 -16.06 -2.23 7.12
CA ALA A 314 -15.46 -3.31 6.34
C ALA A 314 -16.35 -3.75 5.18
N LYS A 315 -17.68 -3.80 5.41
CA LYS A 315 -18.68 -4.09 4.37
C LYS A 315 -18.80 -3.01 3.29
N LEU A 316 -18.22 -1.83 3.52
CA LEU A 316 -18.05 -0.80 2.50
C LEU A 316 -16.71 -0.97 1.79
N VAL A 317 -15.61 -0.96 2.54
CA VAL A 317 -14.27 -0.83 1.93
C VAL A 317 -13.78 -2.09 1.24
N ILE A 318 -14.06 -3.30 1.75
CA ILE A 318 -13.57 -4.55 1.14
C ILE A 318 -14.23 -4.82 -0.21
N PRO A 319 -15.57 -4.74 -0.35
CA PRO A 319 -16.19 -4.86 -1.68
C PRO A 319 -15.72 -3.81 -2.68
N ASN A 320 -15.43 -2.58 -2.23
CA ASN A 320 -14.87 -1.53 -3.09
C ASN A 320 -13.43 -1.81 -3.49
N ALA A 321 -12.61 -2.39 -2.62
CA ALA A 321 -11.25 -2.81 -2.97
C ALA A 321 -11.28 -3.91 -4.04
N ILE A 322 -12.16 -4.92 -3.88
CA ILE A 322 -12.37 -5.96 -4.90
C ILE A 322 -12.85 -5.34 -6.21
N ALA A 323 -13.84 -4.44 -6.17
CA ALA A 323 -14.36 -3.77 -7.35
C ALA A 323 -13.28 -2.95 -8.08
N MET A 324 -12.40 -2.25 -7.35
CA MET A 324 -11.28 -1.51 -7.92
C MET A 324 -10.33 -2.44 -8.68
N VAL A 325 -9.99 -3.61 -8.11
CA VAL A 325 -9.17 -4.63 -8.80
C VAL A 325 -9.89 -5.18 -10.04
N VAL A 326 -11.21 -5.41 -9.99
CA VAL A 326 -11.98 -5.84 -11.17
C VAL A 326 -11.91 -4.79 -12.28
N HIS A 327 -12.02 -3.50 -11.96
CA HIS A 327 -11.88 -2.41 -12.95
C HIS A 327 -10.49 -2.36 -13.56
N LEU A 328 -9.43 -2.48 -12.74
CA LEU A 328 -8.05 -2.54 -13.21
C LEU A 328 -7.79 -3.76 -14.09
N LEU A 329 -8.31 -4.93 -13.73
CA LEU A 329 -8.23 -6.16 -14.53
C LEU A 329 -8.97 -6.02 -15.86
N ASN A 330 -10.20 -5.49 -15.85
CA ASN A 330 -10.95 -5.21 -17.07
C ASN A 330 -10.14 -4.34 -18.03
N HIS A 331 -9.56 -3.26 -17.51
CA HIS A 331 -8.76 -2.34 -18.31
C HIS A 331 -7.46 -2.98 -18.81
N ALA A 332 -6.73 -3.68 -17.94
CA ALA A 332 -5.48 -4.38 -18.26
C ALA A 332 -5.63 -5.36 -19.43
N MET A 333 -6.80 -6.00 -19.57
CA MET A 333 -7.06 -6.98 -20.62
C MET A 333 -7.39 -6.35 -21.98
N VAL A 334 -7.60 -5.04 -22.06
CA VAL A 334 -8.00 -4.34 -23.29
C VAL A 334 -7.08 -3.19 -23.69
N ALA A 335 -6.28 -2.70 -22.76
CA ALA A 335 -5.27 -1.67 -22.99
C ALA A 335 -3.97 -2.23 -23.63
N ARG A 336 -3.84 -3.56 -23.73
CA ARG A 336 -2.74 -4.27 -24.41
C ARG A 336 -3.25 -4.93 -25.68
#